data_AF-A0A5B7ZPB1-F1
#
_entry.id   AF-A0A5B7ZPB1-F1
#
_cell.length_a   1.000
_cell.length_b   1.000
_cell.length_c   1.000
_cell.angle_alpha   90.00
_cell.angle_beta   90.00
_cell.angle_gamma   90.00
#
_symmetry.space_group_name_H-M   'P 1'
#
loop_
_entity.id
_entity.type
_entity.pdbx_description
1 polymer ?
#
loop_
_entity_poly.entity_id
_entity_poly.type
_entity_poly.pdbx_seq_one_letter_code
_entity_poly.pdbx_strand_id
1 'polypeptide(L)'
;MGRTILGATVGLVVAFFTIMLVELASHHVYPPPPGIDPGNTADMAKLIGMLPFGALLMIVLAWVIGAFDGGFVAGLIARKGHPRAAAIVPALMVMAGVVGMIVVMPAHPAWMSVAGLLLPMPAALAGAWIATRARRQTR
;
A
#
# COMPACT_ATOMS: atom_id res chain seq x y z
N MET A 1 -3.63 23.67 9.48
CA MET A 1 -4.08 22.70 8.45
C MET A 1 -3.03 22.42 7.36
N GLY A 2 -2.24 23.39 6.89
CA GLY A 2 -1.24 23.17 5.82
C GLY A 2 -0.25 22.01 6.04
N ARG A 3 0.22 21.81 7.29
CA ARG A 3 1.10 20.67 7.64
C ARG A 3 0.41 19.30 7.52
N THR A 4 -0.89 19.24 7.78
CA THR A 4 -1.69 18.02 7.65
C THR A 4 -1.83 17.65 6.18
N ILE A 5 -2.16 18.63 5.33
CA ILE A 5 -2.28 18.43 3.88
C ILE A 5 -0.93 18.03 3.31
N LEU A 6 0.14 18.77 3.62
CA LEU A 6 1.49 18.42 3.17
C LEU A 6 1.91 17.01 3.64
N GLY A 7 1.61 16.65 4.89
CA GLY A 7 1.91 15.33 5.40
C GLY A 7 1.15 14.23 4.65
N ALA A 8 -0.14 14.43 4.39
CA ALA A 8 -0.94 13.49 3.61
C ALA A 8 -0.39 13.33 2.18
N THR A 9 -0.06 14.43 1.50
CA THR A 9 0.47 14.40 0.13
C THR A 9 1.83 13.71 0.06
N VAL A 10 2.77 14.07 0.93
CA VAL A 10 4.10 13.45 0.93
C VAL A 10 4.02 11.99 1.37
N GLY A 11 3.19 11.67 2.37
CA GLY A 11 2.96 10.29 2.78
C GLY A 11 2.36 9.43 1.66
N LEU A 12 1.46 10.00 0.85
CA LEU A 12 0.89 9.33 -0.31
C LEU A 12 1.95 9.00 -1.36
N VAL A 13 2.82 9.97 -1.67
CA VAL A 13 3.94 9.78 -2.61
C VAL A 13 4.89 8.70 -2.11
N VAL A 14 5.21 8.69 -0.82
CA VAL A 14 6.05 7.65 -0.20
C VAL A 14 5.38 6.28 -0.29
N ALA A 15 4.09 6.17 0.05
CA ALA A 15 3.37 4.90 -0.06
C ALA A 15 3.43 4.34 -1.49
N PHE A 16 3.22 5.19 -2.49
CA PHE A 16 3.30 4.81 -3.90
C PHE A 16 4.68 4.26 -4.28
N PHE A 17 5.75 4.99 -3.94
CA PHE A 17 7.11 4.54 -4.24
C PHE A 17 7.51 3.28 -3.48
N THR A 18 7.12 3.15 -2.21
CA THR A 18 7.36 1.93 -1.44
C THR A 18 6.69 0.73 -2.10
N ILE A 19 5.41 0.84 -2.49
CA ILE A 19 4.69 -0.25 -3.16
C ILE A 19 5.41 -0.63 -4.46
N MET A 20 5.72 0.37 -5.30
CA MET A 20 6.40 0.15 -6.57
C MET A 20 7.74 -0.57 -6.38
N LEU A 21 8.55 -0.18 -5.38
CA LEU A 21 9.84 -0.82 -5.10
C LEU A 21 9.69 -2.26 -4.63
N VAL A 22 8.70 -2.55 -3.77
CA VAL A 22 8.46 -3.91 -3.29
C VAL A 22 7.92 -4.79 -4.42
N GLU A 23 7.07 -4.27 -5.30
CA GLU A 23 6.56 -4.99 -6.47
C GLU A 23 7.68 -5.24 -7.50
N LEU A 24 8.54 -4.26 -7.76
CA LEU A 24 9.73 -4.43 -8.60
C LEU A 24 10.65 -5.53 -8.04
N ALA A 25 10.89 -5.52 -6.74
CA ALA A 25 11.65 -6.59 -6.09
C ALA A 25 10.93 -7.94 -6.21
N SER A 26 9.61 -7.97 -6.10
CA SER A 26 8.79 -9.17 -6.29
C SER A 26 8.95 -9.73 -7.72
N HIS A 27 9.00 -8.88 -8.75
CA HIS A 27 9.17 -9.33 -10.15
C HIS A 27 10.53 -9.99 -10.41
N HIS A 28 11.55 -9.69 -9.60
CA HIS A 28 12.83 -10.41 -9.67
C HIS A 28 12.74 -11.82 -9.07
N VAL A 29 11.88 -12.04 -8.08
CA VAL A 29 11.67 -13.35 -7.44
C VAL A 29 10.63 -14.18 -8.20
N TYR A 30 9.56 -13.52 -8.66
CA TYR A 30 8.44 -14.09 -9.39
C TYR A 30 8.30 -13.36 -10.73
N PRO A 31 9.13 -13.70 -11.73
CA PRO A 31 9.07 -13.04 -13.02
C PRO A 31 7.72 -13.28 -13.71
N PRO A 32 7.10 -12.24 -14.28
CA PRO A 32 5.87 -12.42 -15.03
C PRO A 32 6.13 -13.31 -16.26
N PRO A 33 5.21 -14.25 -16.57
CA PRO A 33 5.36 -15.12 -17.71
C PRO A 33 5.31 -14.32 -19.02
N PRO A 34 6.13 -14.70 -20.02
CA PRO A 34 6.21 -13.99 -21.28
C PRO A 34 4.89 -14.09 -22.06
N GLY A 35 4.53 -13.01 -22.76
CA GLY A 35 3.37 -13.00 -23.66
C GLY A 35 2.02 -12.70 -22.99
N ILE A 36 2.01 -12.35 -21.70
CA ILE A 36 0.83 -11.80 -21.04
C ILE A 36 0.77 -10.29 -21.29
N ASP A 37 -0.32 -9.80 -21.85
CA ASP A 37 -0.61 -8.36 -21.94
C ASP A 37 -1.37 -7.90 -20.67
N PRO A 38 -0.78 -7.03 -19.82
CA PRO A 38 -1.46 -6.46 -18.65
C PRO A 38 -2.71 -5.64 -18.99
N GLY A 39 -2.84 -5.16 -20.24
CA GLY A 39 -4.01 -4.47 -20.74
C GLY A 39 -5.18 -5.39 -21.09
N ASN A 40 -4.95 -6.70 -21.19
CA ASN A 40 -5.98 -7.68 -21.54
C ASN A 40 -6.51 -8.40 -20.28
N THR A 41 -7.77 -8.16 -19.95
CA THR A 41 -8.44 -8.76 -18.78
C THR A 41 -8.50 -10.29 -18.84
N ALA A 42 -8.55 -10.89 -20.03
CA ALA A 42 -8.57 -12.35 -20.18
C ALA A 42 -7.22 -13.01 -19.86
N ASP A 43 -6.12 -12.34 -20.19
CA ASP A 43 -4.77 -12.83 -19.90
C ASP A 43 -4.41 -12.63 -18.42
N MET A 44 -4.91 -11.56 -17.80
CA MET A 44 -4.81 -11.34 -16.35
C MET A 44 -5.53 -12.41 -15.52
N ALA A 45 -6.71 -12.86 -15.94
CA ALA A 45 -7.42 -13.92 -15.24
C ALA A 45 -6.65 -15.25 -15.26
N LYS A 46 -6.01 -15.58 -16.40
CA LYS A 46 -5.13 -16.76 -16.51
C LYS A 46 -3.87 -16.59 -15.65
N LEU A 47 -3.29 -15.39 -15.62
CA LEU A 47 -2.11 -15.08 -14.81
C LEU A 47 -2.36 -15.36 -13.32
N ILE A 48 -3.49 -14.89 -12.77
CA ILE A 48 -3.82 -15.10 -11.35
C ILE A 48 -3.93 -16.57 -11.00
N GLY A 49 -4.53 -17.39 -11.87
CA GLY A 49 -4.65 -18.83 -11.64
C GLY A 49 -3.31 -19.58 -11.63
N MET A 50 -2.27 -19.00 -12.23
CA MET A 50 -0.92 -19.59 -12.30
C MET A 50 0.04 -19.02 -11.26
N LEU A 51 -0.31 -17.90 -10.61
CA LEU A 51 0.57 -17.23 -9.66
C LEU A 51 0.74 -18.09 -8.39
N PRO A 52 1.99 -18.38 -7.96
CA PRO A 52 2.21 -19.06 -6.71
C PRO A 52 1.72 -18.19 -5.56
N PHE A 53 1.26 -18.82 -4.47
CA PHE A 53 0.79 -18.13 -3.27
C PHE A 53 1.78 -17.06 -2.78
N GLY A 54 3.08 -17.34 -2.84
CA GLY A 54 4.14 -16.41 -2.44
C GLY A 54 4.16 -15.10 -3.25
N ALA A 55 3.82 -15.13 -4.55
CA ALA A 55 3.78 -13.94 -5.37
C ALA A 55 2.61 -13.02 -4.95
N LEU A 56 1.44 -13.60 -4.71
CA LEU A 56 0.27 -12.86 -4.22
C LEU A 56 0.51 -12.28 -2.82
N LEU A 57 1.20 -13.03 -1.95
CA LEU A 57 1.57 -12.57 -0.62
C LEU A 57 2.52 -11.36 -0.69
N MET A 58 3.48 -11.35 -1.61
CA MET A 58 4.39 -10.21 -1.80
C MET A 58 3.64 -8.92 -2.18
N ILE A 59 2.58 -9.01 -2.98
CA ILE A 59 1.73 -7.87 -3.34
C ILE A 59 1.00 -7.33 -2.11
N VAL A 60 0.41 -8.20 -1.29
CA VAL A 60 -0.25 -7.78 -0.03
C VAL A 60 0.77 -7.16 0.93
N LEU A 61 1.97 -7.71 1.02
CA LEU A 61 3.06 -7.12 1.81
C LEU A 61 3.45 -5.74 1.28
N ALA A 62 3.54 -5.55 -0.03
CA ALA A 62 3.80 -4.24 -0.63
C ALA A 62 2.75 -3.20 -0.18
N TRP A 63 1.46 -3.56 -0.23
CA TRP A 63 0.38 -2.67 0.20
C TRP A 63 0.47 -2.30 1.68
N VAL A 64 0.76 -3.27 2.54
CA VAL A 64 0.88 -3.06 3.99
C VAL A 64 2.10 -2.20 4.32
N ILE A 65 3.25 -2.50 3.74
CA ILE A 65 4.49 -1.75 3.96
C ILE A 65 4.34 -0.33 3.41
N GLY A 66 3.78 -0.17 2.21
CA GLY A 66 3.50 1.13 1.62
C GLY A 66 2.56 1.99 2.47
N ALA A 67 1.46 1.40 2.96
CA ALA A 67 0.55 2.11 3.85
C ALA A 67 1.22 2.51 5.17
N PHE A 68 2.03 1.61 5.75
CA PHE A 68 2.82 1.90 6.95
C PHE A 68 3.80 3.06 6.72
N ASP A 69 4.63 3.01 5.68
CA ASP A 69 5.63 4.03 5.37
C ASP A 69 4.98 5.38 5.07
N GLY A 70 3.90 5.37 4.27
CA GLY A 70 3.13 6.56 3.98
C GLY A 70 2.51 7.17 5.22
N GLY A 71 1.93 6.35 6.10
CA GLY A 71 1.39 6.78 7.39
C GLY A 71 2.46 7.32 8.33
N PHE A 72 3.64 6.69 8.36
CA PHE A 72 4.80 7.13 9.14
C PHE A 72 5.28 8.51 8.70
N VAL A 73 5.52 8.71 7.40
CA VAL A 73 5.98 10.00 6.86
C VAL A 73 4.89 11.08 7.03
N ALA A 74 3.63 10.75 6.79
CA ALA A 74 2.52 11.65 7.04
C ALA A 74 2.46 12.09 8.51
N GLY A 75 2.61 11.15 9.43
CA GLY A 75 2.66 11.40 10.88
C GLY A 75 3.83 12.28 11.31
N LEU A 76 5.01 12.10 10.72
CA LEU A 76 6.19 12.94 10.99
C LEU A 76 5.94 14.41 10.61
N ILE A 77 5.39 14.65 9.42
CA ILE A 77 5.18 16.00 8.88
C ILE A 77 4.03 16.71 9.62
N ALA A 78 2.91 15.99 9.80
CA ALA A 78 1.68 16.49 10.41
C ALA A 78 1.67 16.45 11.94
N ARG A 79 2.79 16.11 12.59
CA ARG A 79 2.90 15.89 14.05
C ARG A 79 2.29 16.99 14.94
N LYS A 80 2.44 18.27 14.57
CA LYS A 80 1.90 19.43 15.31
C LYS A 80 0.45 19.79 14.93
N GLY A 81 -0.14 19.06 13.99
CA GLY A 81 -1.53 19.22 13.56
C GLY A 81 -2.31 17.95 13.82
N HIS A 82 -2.76 17.30 12.75
CA HIS A 82 -3.58 16.09 12.82
C HIS A 82 -2.85 14.90 12.16
N PRO A 83 -1.88 14.26 12.85
CA PRO A 83 -1.06 13.20 12.27
C PRO A 83 -1.87 11.97 11.87
N ARG A 84 -2.89 11.60 12.65
CA ARG A 84 -3.80 10.49 12.31
C ARG A 84 -4.60 10.79 11.04
N ALA A 85 -5.16 11.99 10.93
CA ALA A 85 -5.90 12.40 9.74
C ALA A 85 -5.02 12.41 8.48
N ALA A 86 -3.77 12.86 8.60
CA ALA A 86 -2.82 12.82 7.49
C ALA A 86 -2.49 11.38 7.04
N ALA A 87 -2.38 10.44 7.99
CA ALA A 87 -2.03 9.04 7.72
C ALA A 87 -3.18 8.21 7.15
N ILE A 88 -4.43 8.61 7.36
CA ILE A 88 -5.61 7.96 6.76
C ILE A 88 -5.56 8.08 5.23
N VAL A 89 -5.05 9.19 4.70
CA VAL A 89 -5.05 9.46 3.25
C VAL A 89 -4.25 8.42 2.44
N PRO A 90 -2.98 8.12 2.76
CA PRO A 90 -2.23 7.05 2.09
C PRO A 90 -2.94 5.69 2.15
N ALA A 91 -3.50 5.32 3.31
CA ALA A 91 -4.18 4.03 3.46
C ALA A 91 -5.48 3.96 2.64
N LEU A 92 -6.27 5.04 2.60
CA LEU A 92 -7.45 5.10 1.74
C LEU A 92 -7.08 5.00 0.25
N MET A 93 -5.94 5.58 -0.17
CA MET A 93 -5.48 5.42 -1.54
C MET A 93 -5.11 3.97 -1.85
N VAL A 94 -4.36 3.31 -0.95
CA VAL A 94 -4.02 1.89 -1.12
C VAL A 94 -5.30 1.05 -1.21
N MET A 95 -6.26 1.27 -0.31
CA MET A 95 -7.56 0.59 -0.36
C MET A 95 -8.32 0.88 -1.66
N ALA A 96 -8.28 2.11 -2.17
CA ALA A 96 -8.89 2.46 -3.45
C ALA A 96 -8.23 1.70 -4.61
N GLY A 97 -6.90 1.54 -4.58
CA GLY A 97 -6.17 0.69 -5.52
C GLY A 97 -6.62 -0.78 -5.45
N VAL A 98 -6.81 -1.32 -4.24
CA VAL A 98 -7.34 -2.68 -4.02
C VAL A 98 -8.76 -2.81 -4.58
N VAL A 99 -9.64 -1.83 -4.35
CA VAL A 99 -10.98 -1.82 -4.96
C VAL A 99 -10.89 -1.79 -6.48
N GLY A 100 -9.99 -0.99 -7.05
CA GLY A 100 -9.72 -0.97 -8.50
C GLY A 100 -9.32 -2.35 -9.02
N MET A 101 -8.42 -3.03 -8.31
CA MET A 101 -8.04 -4.42 -8.63
C MET A 101 -9.24 -5.37 -8.57
N ILE A 102 -10.08 -5.27 -7.53
CA ILE A 102 -11.28 -6.12 -7.36
C ILE A 102 -12.25 -5.95 -8.54
N VAL A 103 -12.46 -4.72 -8.99
CA VAL A 103 -13.43 -4.38 -10.03
C VAL A 103 -12.91 -4.72 -11.43
N VAL A 104 -11.62 -4.46 -11.70
CA VAL A 104 -11.04 -4.61 -13.05
C VAL A 104 -10.55 -6.03 -13.31
N MET A 105 -10.13 -6.76 -12.27
CA MET A 105 -9.49 -8.07 -12.41
C MET A 105 -10.35 -9.18 -11.77
N PRO A 106 -11.22 -9.84 -12.57
CA PRO A 106 -12.00 -10.97 -12.09
C PRO A 106 -11.06 -12.17 -11.78
N ALA A 107 -11.39 -12.92 -10.73
CA ALA A 107 -10.69 -14.14 -10.25
C ALA A 107 -9.49 -13.97 -9.29
N HIS A 108 -9.36 -12.84 -8.59
CA HIS A 108 -8.42 -12.71 -7.47
C HIS A 108 -8.88 -13.52 -6.23
N PRO A 109 -7.97 -14.06 -5.40
CA PRO A 109 -8.36 -14.79 -4.20
C PRO A 109 -9.03 -13.91 -3.15
N ALA A 110 -10.13 -14.40 -2.54
CA ALA A 110 -10.91 -13.65 -1.56
C ALA A 110 -10.08 -13.16 -0.35
N TRP A 111 -9.10 -13.95 0.10
CA TRP A 111 -8.24 -13.56 1.21
C TRP A 111 -7.41 -12.31 0.90
N MET A 112 -7.03 -12.12 -0.37
CA MET A 112 -6.22 -10.98 -0.82
C MET A 112 -7.03 -9.69 -0.74
N SER A 113 -8.30 -9.73 -1.14
CA SER A 113 -9.23 -8.60 -1.01
C SER A 113 -9.46 -8.23 0.45
N VAL A 114 -9.70 -9.23 1.30
CA VAL A 114 -9.89 -9.01 2.73
C VAL A 114 -8.63 -8.39 3.35
N ALA A 115 -7.44 -8.94 3.05
CA ALA A 115 -6.18 -8.42 3.54
C ALA A 115 -5.89 -6.99 3.02
N GLY A 116 -6.08 -6.75 1.72
CA GLY A 116 -5.85 -5.46 1.08
C GLY A 116 -6.83 -4.36 1.52
N LEU A 117 -8.03 -4.70 1.98
CA LEU A 117 -8.97 -3.72 2.51
C LEU A 117 -8.80 -3.48 4.01
N LEU A 118 -8.43 -4.50 4.78
CA LEU A 118 -8.38 -4.39 6.24
C LEU A 118 -7.01 -3.98 6.79
N LEU A 119 -5.91 -4.37 6.15
CA LEU A 119 -4.56 -4.18 6.71
C LEU A 119 -3.94 -2.79 6.46
N PRO A 120 -4.18 -2.07 5.34
CA PRO A 120 -3.56 -0.77 5.12
C PRO A 120 -3.91 0.27 6.18
N MET A 121 -5.15 0.26 6.69
CA MET A 121 -5.59 1.23 7.70
C MET A 121 -4.83 1.10 9.04
N PRO A 122 -4.81 -0.06 9.72
CA PRO A 122 -4.03 -0.22 10.94
C PRO A 122 -2.52 -0.03 10.70
N ALA A 123 -2.00 -0.43 9.55
CA ALA A 123 -0.59 -0.22 9.19
C ALA A 123 -0.22 1.28 9.14
N ALA A 124 -1.00 2.09 8.42
CA ALA A 124 -0.74 3.53 8.33
C ALA A 124 -0.90 4.24 9.68
N LEU A 125 -1.90 3.85 10.48
CA LEU A 125 -2.09 4.39 11.83
C LEU A 125 -0.94 4.00 12.76
N ALA A 126 -0.43 2.77 12.67
CA ALA A 126 0.75 2.32 13.40
C ALA A 126 1.98 3.15 13.00
N GLY A 127 2.24 3.34 11.71
CA GLY A 127 3.31 4.20 11.21
C GLY A 127 3.24 5.61 11.80
N ALA A 128 2.07 6.25 11.72
CA ALA A 128 1.87 7.59 12.27
C ALA A 128 2.08 7.66 13.80
N TRP A 129 1.67 6.62 14.51
CA TRP A 129 1.85 6.51 15.96
C TRP A 129 3.34 6.37 16.33
N ILE A 130 4.11 5.56 15.61
CA ILE A 130 5.56 5.44 15.83
C ILE A 130 6.25 6.77 15.55
N ALA A 131 5.93 7.40 14.41
CA ALA A 131 6.46 8.70 14.01
C ALA A 131 6.25 9.79 15.07
N THR A 132 5.07 9.82 15.69
CA THR A 132 4.71 10.82 16.69
C THR A 132 5.36 10.54 18.06
N ARG A 133 5.66 9.28 18.38
CA ARG A 133 6.36 8.87 19.62
C ARG A 133 7.87 9.06 19.59
N ALA A 134 8.53 8.77 18.46
CA ALA A 134 10.00 8.77 18.35
C ALA A 134 10.68 10.11 18.73
N ARG A 135 9.99 11.25 18.61
CA ARG A 135 10.52 12.59 18.99
C ARG A 135 10.03 13.13 20.34
N ARG A 136 9.32 12.34 21.15
CA ARG A 136 8.99 12.72 22.55
C ARG A 136 10.12 12.43 23.53
N GLN A 137 11.04 11.53 23.19
CA GLN A 137 12.14 11.10 24.07
C GLN A 137 13.43 11.94 23.95
N THR A 138 13.49 12.87 22.98
CA THR A 138 14.66 13.74 22.75
C THR A 138 14.46 15.17 23.27
N ARG A 139 13.56 15.37 24.23
CA ARG A 139 13.33 16.64 24.95
C ARG A 139 13.18 16.33 26.42
#